data_AF-A0AAW4KSR5-F1
#
_entry.id   AF-A0AAW4KSR5-F1
#
_cell.length_a   1.000
_cell.length_b   1.000
_cell.length_c   1.000
_cell.angle_alpha   90.00
_cell.angle_beta   90.00
_cell.angle_gamma   90.00
#
_symmetry.space_group_name_H-M   'P 1'
#
loop_
_entity.id
_entity.type
_entity.pdbx_description
1 polymer ?
#
loop_
_entity_poly.entity_id
_entity_poly.type
_entity_poly.pdbx_seq_one_letter_code
_entity_poly.pdbx_strand_id
1 'polypeptide(L)'
;MALVIFDLDDTLIHGDCATLWSEQMGRLGWVDPESFMRRNNELMDAYSQGKLLMEDFMDFSLEPMIGRTPEEIEHLVEPWVEDVIEPLIYSDATKTIARHRANGDRI
;
A
#
# COMPACT_ATOMS: atom_id res chain seq x y z
N MET A 1 0.93 -28.38 -7.93
CA MET A 1 0.50 -27.00 -8.24
C MET A 1 -0.50 -26.57 -7.19
N ALA A 2 -0.03 -25.86 -6.17
CA ALA A 2 -0.87 -25.21 -5.18
C ALA A 2 -1.21 -23.77 -5.62
N LEU A 3 -2.22 -23.18 -4.97
CA LEU A 3 -2.44 -21.74 -4.96
C LEU A 3 -1.83 -21.18 -3.67
N VAL A 4 -0.98 -20.17 -3.78
CA VAL A 4 -0.28 -19.55 -2.66
C VAL A 4 -0.61 -18.07 -2.67
N ILE A 5 -1.14 -17.56 -1.56
CA ILE A 5 -1.54 -16.16 -1.41
C ILE A 5 -0.60 -15.53 -0.41
N PHE A 6 -0.01 -14.40 -0.79
CA PHE A 6 0.79 -13.56 0.08
C PHE A 6 0.04 -12.27 0.34
N ASP A 7 0.00 -11.87 1.60
CA ASP A 7 -0.27 -10.48 1.95
C ASP A 7 0.94 -9.61 1.59
N LEU A 8 0.77 -8.29 1.48
CA LEU A 8 1.84 -7.37 1.10
C LEU A 8 2.49 -6.74 2.32
N ASP A 9 1.74 -5.91 3.04
CA ASP A 9 2.20 -5.11 4.16
C ASP A 9 2.59 -6.02 5.34
N ASP A 10 3.68 -5.68 6.01
CA ASP A 10 4.30 -6.49 7.08
C ASP A 10 4.59 -7.97 6.73
N THR A 11 4.46 -8.36 5.45
CA THR A 11 4.62 -9.74 4.96
C THR A 11 5.68 -9.83 3.87
N LEU A 12 5.50 -9.12 2.76
CA LEU A 12 6.47 -9.04 1.67
C LEU A 12 7.36 -7.80 1.80
N ILE A 13 6.86 -6.73 2.41
CA ILE A 13 7.59 -5.49 2.66
C ILE A 13 7.61 -5.16 4.17
N HIS A 14 8.68 -4.50 4.61
CA HIS A 14 8.81 -3.97 5.97
C HIS A 14 8.15 -2.59 6.08
N GLY A 15 6.82 -2.57 6.08
CA GLY A 15 6.03 -1.35 6.22
C GLY A 15 4.60 -1.52 5.73
N ASP A 16 3.86 -0.41 5.82
CA ASP A 16 2.48 -0.25 5.35
C ASP A 16 2.49 0.71 4.16
N CYS A 17 2.26 0.17 2.95
CA CYS A 17 2.30 0.94 1.72
C CYS A 17 1.15 1.97 1.62
N ALA A 18 -0.01 1.71 2.25
CA ALA A 18 -1.13 2.64 2.25
C ALA A 18 -0.82 3.89 3.12
N THR A 19 -0.22 3.67 4.28
CA THR A 19 0.26 4.76 5.15
C THR A 19 1.39 5.54 4.47
N LEU A 20 2.37 4.86 3.87
CA LEU A 20 3.47 5.52 3.13
C LEU A 20 2.95 6.34 1.94
N TRP A 21 1.95 5.82 1.22
CA TRP A 21 1.32 6.55 0.12
C TRP A 21 0.56 7.79 0.63
N SER A 22 -0.10 7.69 1.79
CA SER A 22 -0.77 8.82 2.44
C SER A 22 0.21 9.95 2.79
N GLU A 23 1.40 9.61 3.29
CA GLU A 23 2.47 10.59 3.50
C GLU A 23 2.94 11.21 2.19
N GLN A 24 3.09 10.40 1.14
CA GLN A 24 3.49 10.87 -0.18
C GLN A 24 2.46 11.84 -0.79
N MET A 25 1.17 11.56 -0.65
CA MET A 25 0.11 12.49 -1.07
C MET A 25 0.23 13.85 -0.36
N GLY A 26 0.63 13.85 0.92
CA GLY A 26 0.95 15.07 1.65
C GLY A 26 2.16 15.82 1.08
N ARG A 27 3.23 15.10 0.74
CA ARG A 27 4.44 15.69 0.10
C ARG A 27 4.15 16.28 -1.28
N LEU A 28 3.26 15.64 -2.04
CA LEU A 28 2.79 16.10 -3.35
C LEU A 28 1.82 17.29 -3.24
N GLY A 29 1.38 17.67 -2.03
CA GLY A 29 0.41 18.73 -1.80
C GLY A 29 -1.02 18.36 -2.24
N TRP A 30 -1.32 17.06 -2.36
CA TRP A 30 -2.65 16.57 -2.74
C TRP A 30 -3.62 16.63 -1.57
N VAL A 31 -3.09 16.53 -0.36
CA VAL A 31 -3.82 16.57 0.90
C VAL A 31 -3.06 17.44 1.90
N ASP A 32 -3.77 17.92 2.92
CA ASP A 32 -3.12 18.47 4.11
C ASP A 32 -2.55 17.31 4.95
N PRO A 33 -1.21 17.22 5.14
CA PRO A 33 -0.60 16.03 5.75
C PRO A 33 -1.08 15.76 7.18
N GLU A 34 -1.30 16.80 7.98
CA GLU A 34 -1.66 16.64 9.39
C GLU A 34 -3.08 16.08 9.55
N SER A 35 -4.05 16.70 8.88
CA SER A 35 -5.45 16.25 8.96
C SER A 35 -5.66 14.91 8.29
N PHE A 36 -5.01 14.66 7.15
CA PHE A 36 -5.13 13.40 6.43
C PHE A 36 -4.53 12.24 7.23
N MET A 37 -3.31 12.39 7.76
CA MET A 37 -2.69 11.34 8.57
C MET A 37 -3.42 11.08 9.87
N ARG A 38 -3.98 12.12 10.51
CA ARG A 38 -4.85 11.93 11.68
C ARG A 38 -6.05 11.06 11.33
N ARG A 39 -6.72 11.33 10.21
CA ARG A 39 -7.88 10.54 9.77
C ARG A 39 -7.49 9.12 9.37
N ASN A 40 -6.36 8.95 8.69
CA ASN A 40 -5.81 7.62 8.38
C ASN A 40 -5.62 6.79 9.66
N ASN A 41 -4.98 7.37 10.68
CA ASN A 41 -4.73 6.68 11.94
C ASN A 41 -6.03 6.31 12.66
N GLU A 42 -7.05 7.19 12.67
CA GLU A 42 -8.37 6.88 13.22
C GLU A 42 -9.03 5.69 12.52
N LEU A 43 -8.91 5.61 11.19
CA LEU A 43 -9.46 4.52 10.39
C LEU A 43 -8.69 3.21 10.61
N MET A 44 -7.36 3.25 10.71
CA MET A 44 -6.53 2.09 11.03
C MET A 44 -6.78 1.58 12.46
N ASP A 45 -6.98 2.48 13.42
CA ASP A 45 -7.40 2.12 14.77
C ASP A 45 -8.77 1.42 14.75
N ALA A 46 -9.73 1.93 13.98
CA ALA A 46 -11.03 1.28 13.81
C ALA A 46 -10.90 -0.08 13.10
N TYR A 47 -9.99 -0.21 12.14
CA TYR A 47 -9.69 -1.47 11.44
C TYR A 47 -9.16 -2.51 12.41
N SER A 48 -8.17 -2.16 13.23
CA SER A 48 -7.58 -3.05 14.23
C SER A 48 -8.60 -3.58 15.25
N GLN A 49 -9.65 -2.81 15.50
CA GLN A 49 -10.76 -3.17 16.40
C GLN A 49 -11.89 -3.95 15.69
N GLY A 50 -11.79 -4.18 14.38
CA GLY A 50 -12.83 -4.83 13.57
C GLY A 50 -14.10 -3.99 13.40
N LYS A 51 -13.98 -2.66 13.54
CA LYS A 51 -15.11 -1.70 13.48
C LYS A 51 -15.13 -0.87 12.20
N LEU A 52 -14.06 -0.91 11.41
CA LEU A 52 -13.98 -0.17 10.17
C LEU A 52 -14.92 -0.78 9.12
N LEU A 53 -15.74 0.08 8.50
CA LEU A 53 -16.38 -0.26 7.23
C LEU A 53 -15.36 -0.02 6.12
N MET A 54 -15.08 -1.05 5.32
CA MET A 54 -14.08 -0.94 4.25
C MET A 54 -14.44 0.14 3.23
N GLU A 55 -15.73 0.37 3.00
CA GLU A 55 -16.25 1.44 2.14
C GLU A 55 -15.78 2.83 2.63
N ASP A 56 -15.86 3.09 3.95
CA ASP A 56 -15.42 4.37 4.53
C ASP A 56 -13.92 4.63 4.31
N PHE A 57 -13.11 3.56 4.37
CA PHE A 57 -11.67 3.68 4.13
C PHE A 57 -11.35 3.87 2.65
N MET A 58 -12.06 3.17 1.77
CA MET A 58 -11.90 3.33 0.32
C MET A 58 -12.30 4.74 -0.13
N ASP A 59 -13.44 5.26 0.34
CA ASP A 59 -13.89 6.61 0.02
C ASP A 59 -12.87 7.66 0.47
N PHE A 60 -12.35 7.53 1.69
CA PHE A 60 -11.32 8.43 2.24
C PHE A 60 -9.98 8.33 1.50
N SER A 61 -9.45 7.12 1.32
CA SER A 61 -8.11 6.90 0.75
C SER A 61 -8.04 7.25 -0.74
N LEU A 62 -9.16 7.14 -1.46
CA LEU A 62 -9.25 7.42 -2.89
C LEU A 62 -9.72 8.85 -3.21
N GLU A 63 -10.29 9.58 -2.25
CA GLU A 63 -10.70 10.99 -2.44
C GLU A 63 -9.59 11.86 -3.08
N PRO A 64 -8.30 11.76 -2.68
CA PRO A 64 -7.24 12.56 -3.29
C PRO A 64 -6.98 12.23 -4.76
N MET A 65 -7.48 11.10 -5.27
CA MET A 65 -7.33 10.71 -6.67
C MET A 65 -8.40 11.34 -7.58
N ILE A 66 -9.47 11.93 -7.02
CA ILE A 66 -10.54 12.54 -7.82
C ILE A 66 -9.97 13.63 -8.72
N GLY A 67 -10.32 13.55 -10.01
CA GLY A 67 -9.91 14.51 -11.03
C GLY A 67 -8.54 14.28 -11.65
N ARG A 68 -7.82 13.20 -11.24
CA ARG A 68 -6.55 12.79 -11.84
C ARG A 68 -6.75 11.62 -12.79
N THR A 69 -5.94 11.54 -13.84
CA THR A 69 -5.98 10.39 -14.76
C THR A 69 -5.10 9.25 -14.25
N PRO A 70 -5.36 8.01 -14.67
CA PRO A 70 -4.48 6.88 -14.35
C PRO A 70 -3.02 7.12 -14.76
N GLU A 71 -2.79 7.76 -15.91
CA GLU A 71 -1.45 8.06 -16.42
C GLU A 71 -0.70 9.08 -15.54
N GLU A 72 -1.41 10.08 -15.00
CA GLU A 72 -0.83 11.04 -14.05
C GLU A 72 -0.42 10.37 -12.74
N ILE A 73 -1.23 9.42 -12.26
CA ILE A 73 -0.94 8.67 -11.04
C ILE A 73 0.22 7.70 -11.29
N GLU A 74 0.22 6.97 -12.40
CA GLU A 74 1.27 6.00 -12.77
C GLU A 74 2.65 6.68 -12.84
N HIS A 75 2.73 7.85 -13.49
CA HIS A 75 3.97 8.62 -13.60
C HIS A 75 4.56 9.05 -12.24
N LEU A 76 3.74 9.14 -11.20
CA LEU A 76 4.17 9.48 -9.84
C LEU A 76 4.45 8.24 -9.00
N VAL A 77 3.67 7.18 -9.18
CA VAL A 77 3.79 5.93 -8.42
C VAL A 77 5.06 5.18 -8.82
N GLU A 78 5.42 5.11 -10.11
CA GLU A 78 6.61 4.40 -10.58
C GLU A 78 7.90 4.78 -9.82
N PRO A 79 8.35 6.05 -9.85
CA PRO A 79 9.58 6.43 -9.15
C PRO A 79 9.42 6.32 -7.62
N TRP A 80 8.21 6.52 -7.09
CA TRP A 80 7.97 6.37 -5.66
C TRP A 80 8.11 4.93 -5.18
N VAL A 81 7.65 3.95 -5.97
CA VAL A 81 7.82 2.53 -5.66
C VAL A 81 9.30 2.18 -5.64
N GLU A 82 10.08 2.63 -6.62
CA GLU A 82 11.54 2.42 -6.68
C GLU A 82 12.25 3.04 -5.46
N ASP A 83 11.94 4.29 -5.12
CA ASP A 83 12.65 5.02 -4.08
C ASP A 83 12.22 4.65 -2.65
N VAL A 84 10.96 4.23 -2.45
CA VAL A 84 10.36 4.06 -1.12
C VAL A 84 9.98 2.61 -0.82
N ILE A 85 9.42 1.87 -1.78
CA ILE A 85 8.88 0.53 -1.52
C ILE A 85 9.93 -0.56 -1.77
N GLU A 86 10.68 -0.48 -2.88
CA GLU A 86 11.71 -1.49 -3.19
C GLU A 86 12.73 -1.72 -2.06
N PRO A 87 13.24 -0.67 -1.37
CA PRO A 87 14.17 -0.86 -0.25
C PRO A 87 13.56 -1.59 0.95
N LEU A 88 12.23 -1.63 1.07
CA LEU A 88 11.50 -2.27 2.16
C LEU A 88 11.23 -3.75 1.89
N ILE A 89 11.44 -4.25 0.68
CA ILE A 89 11.16 -5.64 0.34
C ILE A 89 12.05 -6.58 1.16
N TYR A 90 11.42 -7.53 1.86
CA TYR A 90 12.17 -8.53 2.60
C TYR A 90 12.95 -9.46 1.66
N SER A 91 14.24 -9.64 1.94
CA SER A 91 15.05 -10.58 1.16
C SER A 91 14.52 -12.03 1.25
N ASP A 92 13.86 -12.40 2.33
CA ASP A 92 13.27 -13.74 2.48
C ASP A 92 11.92 -13.88 1.77
N ALA A 93 11.19 -12.78 1.58
CA ALA A 93 9.98 -12.74 0.77
C ALA A 93 10.30 -13.07 -0.70
N THR A 94 11.32 -12.44 -1.27
CA THR A 94 11.76 -12.71 -2.66
C THR A 94 12.23 -14.15 -2.84
N LYS A 95 13.00 -14.70 -1.89
CA LYS A 95 13.41 -16.12 -1.89
C LYS A 95 12.21 -17.06 -1.82
N THR A 96 11.21 -16.74 -0.98
CA THR A 96 10.01 -17.56 -0.80
C THR A 96 9.15 -17.58 -2.06
N ILE A 97 8.91 -16.42 -2.67
CA ILE A 97 8.21 -16.31 -3.96
C ILE A 97 8.95 -17.09 -5.04
N ALA A 98 10.27 -16.93 -5.14
CA ALA A 98 11.09 -17.65 -6.13
C ALA A 98 10.99 -19.17 -5.96
N ARG A 99 10.98 -19.67 -4.72
CA ARG A 99 10.80 -21.10 -4.42
C ARG A 99 9.44 -21.62 -4.89
N HIS A 100 8.35 -20.90 -4.62
CA HIS A 100 7.01 -21.31 -5.07
C HIS A 100 6.90 -21.28 -6.60
N ARG A 101 7.46 -20.27 -7.28
CA ARG A 101 7.55 -20.23 -8.74
C ARG A 101 8.31 -21.44 -9.29
N ALA A 102 9.44 -21.79 -8.70
CA ALA A 102 10.24 -22.95 -9.11
C ALA A 102 9.51 -24.29 -8.93
N ASN A 103 8.60 -24.39 -7.95
CA ASN A 103 7.77 -25.57 -7.72
C ASN A 103 6.57 -25.66 -8.67
N GLY A 104 6.36 -24.67 -9.53
CA GLY A 104 5.19 -24.58 -10.41
C GLY A 104 3.90 -24.31 -9.63
N ASP A 105 4.00 -23.66 -8.46
CA ASP A 105 2.84 -23.15 -7.74
C ASP A 105 2.32 -21.87 -8.42
N ARG A 106 1.01 -21.67 -8.35
CA ARG A 106 0.40 -20.40 -8.71
C ARG A 106 0.48 -19.48 -7.50
N ILE A 107 1.10 -18.32 -7.71
CA ILE A 107 1.15 -17.21 -6.76
C ILE A 107 0.19 -16.15 -7.26
#